data_AF-A0A8T5ERG7-F1
#
_entry.id   AF-A0A8T5ERG7-F1
#
_cell.length_a   1.000
_cell.length_b   1.000
_cell.length_c   1.000
_cell.angle_alpha   90.00
_cell.angle_beta   90.00
_cell.angle_gamma   90.00
#
_symmetry.space_group_name_H-M   'P 1'
#
loop_
_entity.id
_entity.type
_entity.pdbx_description
1 polymer ?
#
loop_
_entity_poly.entity_id
_entity_poly.type
_entity_poly.pdbx_seq_one_letter_code
_entity_poly.pdbx_strand_id
1 'polypeptide(L)'
;MTSVTAETRISADDFEILDDLTSVLSERESVISSELVKNMANPSLEGVANSVADTTSNDPIFGIEDIFSDASIVDTTPPEVAHPGPYELLVNPEKSPPGAVDTVWQTIFNLTDYLIWTKYMDLDGNEVEKFEVVTFTTSLFSLLDPETNSFLHAIDIDDDGDNDIQVGLEISFDLGDDFGIEGDTLWIKPTISFTVLVLEDSRDDPDWNELDTLQVSLLKAFAYSEGILTGGESYVWVIDSKFTTPPNDFSINIGLERIFFDISDAGSSLVTSL
;
A
#
# COMPACT_ATOMS: atom_id res chain seq x y z
N MET A 1 15.23 80.07 3.42
CA MET A 1 16.25 79.05 3.70
C MET A 1 17.49 79.42 2.89
N THR A 2 18.51 79.92 3.59
CA THR A 2 19.76 80.48 3.06
C THR A 2 20.69 79.39 2.53
N SER A 3 21.12 79.50 1.27
CA SER A 3 22.20 78.67 0.73
C SER A 3 23.54 79.16 1.29
N VAL A 4 24.15 78.37 2.15
CA VAL A 4 25.51 78.59 2.64
C VAL A 4 26.43 77.73 1.80
N THR A 5 27.15 78.35 0.87
CA THR A 5 28.19 77.70 0.06
C THR A 5 29.44 77.59 0.92
N ALA A 6 29.74 76.39 1.44
CA ALA A 6 31.00 76.09 2.11
C ALA A 6 31.99 75.56 1.08
N GLU A 7 32.94 76.41 0.69
CA GLU A 7 34.10 76.04 -0.12
C GLU A 7 34.96 75.04 0.67
N THR A 8 34.97 73.76 0.27
CA THR A 8 35.80 72.73 0.91
C THR A 8 37.20 72.82 0.31
N ARG A 9 38.10 73.61 0.92
CA ARG A 9 39.51 73.67 0.52
C ARG A 9 40.26 72.50 1.14
N ILE A 10 40.51 71.46 0.36
CA ILE A 10 41.38 70.32 0.74
C ILE A 10 42.82 70.84 0.87
N SER A 11 43.44 70.63 2.04
CA SER A 11 44.82 70.99 2.35
C SER A 11 45.78 69.89 1.93
N ALA A 12 47.01 70.24 1.53
CA ALA A 12 48.04 69.28 1.13
C ALA A 12 48.46 68.31 2.25
N ASP A 13 48.18 68.66 3.52
CA ASP A 13 48.48 67.81 4.69
C ASP A 13 47.65 66.51 4.72
N ASP A 14 46.48 66.44 4.07
CA ASP A 14 45.66 65.21 4.03
C ASP A 14 46.24 64.11 3.10
N PHE A 15 47.36 64.38 2.41
CA PHE A 15 48.07 63.41 1.58
C PHE A 15 49.25 62.73 2.28
N GLU A 16 49.54 63.04 3.55
CA GLU A 16 50.61 62.42 4.34
C GLU A 16 50.43 60.89 4.44
N ILE A 17 49.19 60.40 4.55
CA ILE A 17 48.87 58.96 4.55
C ILE A 17 49.28 58.28 3.24
N LEU A 18 49.21 58.98 2.10
CA LEU A 18 49.64 58.42 0.82
C LEU A 18 51.17 58.36 0.72
N ASP A 19 51.88 59.28 1.35
CA ASP A 19 53.35 59.25 1.43
C ASP A 19 53.81 58.13 2.37
N ASP A 20 53.16 57.98 3.53
CA ASP A 20 53.38 56.86 4.45
C ASP A 20 53.10 55.51 3.76
N LEU A 21 51.98 55.38 3.03
CA LEU A 21 51.67 54.18 2.27
C LEU A 21 52.73 53.93 1.19
N THR A 22 53.20 54.97 0.51
CA THR A 22 54.25 54.84 -0.51
C THR A 22 55.58 54.40 0.11
N SER A 23 55.91 54.94 1.29
CA SER A 23 57.09 54.54 2.06
C SER A 23 57.01 53.07 2.48
N VAL A 24 55.88 52.64 3.05
CA VAL A 24 55.64 51.25 3.44
C VAL A 24 55.67 50.32 2.23
N LEU A 25 55.11 50.73 1.09
CA LEU A 25 55.16 49.93 -0.14
C LEU A 25 56.58 49.84 -0.71
N SER A 26 57.36 50.91 -0.64
CA SER A 26 58.77 50.92 -1.05
C SER A 26 59.64 50.04 -0.15
N GLU A 27 59.42 50.10 1.17
CA GLU A 27 60.10 49.23 2.13
C GLU A 27 59.69 47.76 1.94
N ARG A 28 58.40 47.48 1.70
CA ARG A 28 57.91 46.14 1.34
C ARG A 28 58.57 45.64 0.05
N GLU A 29 58.67 46.47 -0.99
CA GLU A 29 59.30 46.09 -2.25
C GLU A 29 60.80 45.81 -2.05
N SER A 30 61.48 46.62 -1.23
CA SER A 30 62.87 46.38 -0.82
C SER A 30 63.04 45.05 -0.09
N VAL A 31 62.14 44.73 0.85
CA VAL A 31 62.19 43.45 1.61
C VAL A 31 61.87 42.25 0.72
N ILE A 32 60.84 42.34 -0.15
CA ILE A 32 60.44 41.28 -1.10
C ILE A 32 61.51 41.05 -2.17
N SER A 33 62.11 42.12 -2.67
CA SER A 33 63.21 42.04 -3.64
C SER A 33 64.55 41.69 -2.99
N SER A 34 64.66 41.78 -1.66
CA SER A 34 65.87 41.38 -0.96
C SER A 34 66.07 39.86 -1.08
N GLU A 35 67.27 39.49 -1.49
CA GLU A 35 67.73 38.09 -1.48
C GLU A 35 67.78 37.52 -0.04
N LEU A 36 67.56 38.35 0.99
CA LEU A 36 67.53 37.94 2.40
C LEU A 36 66.30 37.07 2.70
N VAL A 37 65.12 37.45 2.20
CA VAL A 37 63.88 36.65 2.36
C VAL A 37 63.98 35.34 1.58
N LYS A 38 64.51 35.37 0.35
CA LYS A 38 64.72 34.15 -0.43
C LYS A 38 65.73 33.21 0.22
N ASN A 39 66.86 33.72 0.72
CA ASN A 39 67.88 32.90 1.37
C ASN A 39 67.44 32.35 2.74
N MET A 40 66.52 33.02 3.44
CA MET A 40 65.92 32.50 4.68
C MET A 40 64.77 31.53 4.42
N ALA A 41 63.94 31.80 3.40
CA ALA A 41 62.75 31.01 3.12
C ALA A 41 63.05 29.76 2.30
N ASN A 42 63.99 29.81 1.34
CA ASN A 42 64.30 28.67 0.46
C ASN A 42 64.71 27.41 1.24
N PRO A 43 65.61 27.46 2.24
CA PRO A 43 65.96 26.26 3.00
C PRO A 43 64.78 25.65 3.76
N SER A 44 63.85 26.50 4.23
CA SER A 44 62.65 26.06 4.93
C SER A 44 61.62 25.45 3.98
N LEU A 45 61.39 26.10 2.83
CA LEU A 45 60.52 25.61 1.76
C LEU A 45 61.05 24.33 1.12
N GLU A 46 62.36 24.25 0.90
CA GLU A 46 63.06 23.06 0.42
C GLU A 46 63.03 21.95 1.49
N GLY A 47 63.15 22.31 2.77
CA GLY A 47 62.94 21.39 3.89
C GLY A 47 61.51 20.80 3.90
N VAL A 48 60.48 21.62 3.70
CA VAL A 48 59.09 21.16 3.59
C VAL A 48 58.89 20.31 2.34
N ALA A 49 59.37 20.76 1.18
CA ALA A 49 59.26 20.02 -0.08
C ALA A 49 59.95 18.66 0.00
N ASN A 50 61.11 18.57 0.67
CA ASN A 50 61.83 17.32 0.90
C ASN A 50 61.22 16.46 2.03
N SER A 51 60.38 17.05 2.89
CA SER A 51 59.65 16.34 3.95
C SER A 51 58.33 15.76 3.46
N VAL A 52 57.83 16.22 2.31
CA VAL A 52 56.72 15.56 1.61
C VAL A 52 57.29 14.34 0.91
N ALA A 53 57.10 13.18 1.53
CA ALA A 53 57.37 11.90 0.90
C ALA A 53 56.04 11.24 0.54
N ASP A 54 56.01 10.58 -0.62
CA ASP A 54 54.91 9.68 -0.94
C ASP A 54 54.87 8.56 0.09
N THR A 55 53.66 8.13 0.46
CA THR A 55 53.49 7.02 1.42
C THR A 55 53.97 5.73 0.78
N THR A 56 54.91 5.05 1.44
CA THR A 56 55.55 3.81 0.98
C THR A 56 55.04 2.61 1.76
N SER A 57 55.29 1.39 1.25
CA SER A 57 54.80 0.14 1.87
C SER A 57 55.27 -0.15 3.29
N ASN A 58 56.21 0.63 3.81
CA ASN A 58 56.73 0.51 5.17
C ASN A 58 56.11 1.55 6.12
N ASP A 59 55.28 2.46 5.62
CA ASP A 59 54.61 3.48 6.42
C ASP A 59 53.33 2.93 7.06
N PRO A 60 53.01 3.30 8.31
CA PRO A 60 51.85 2.76 9.04
C PRO A 60 50.49 3.17 8.43
N ILE A 61 50.48 4.15 7.52
CA ILE A 61 49.28 4.62 6.80
C ILE A 61 49.19 4.04 5.38
N PHE A 62 50.17 3.24 4.96
CA PHE A 62 50.12 2.54 3.68
C PHE A 62 49.03 1.47 3.70
N GLY A 63 48.15 1.50 2.70
CA GLY A 63 47.03 0.56 2.59
C GLY A 63 45.77 0.96 3.34
N ILE A 64 45.70 2.16 3.97
CA ILE A 64 44.41 2.67 4.48
C ILE A 64 43.38 2.87 3.36
N GLU A 65 43.85 3.11 2.13
CA GLU A 65 43.00 3.17 0.93
C GLU A 65 42.27 1.85 0.66
N ASP A 66 42.89 0.72 1.04
CA ASP A 66 42.32 -0.62 0.86
C ASP A 66 41.57 -1.14 2.09
N ILE A 67 41.63 -0.45 3.25
CA ILE A 67 40.94 -0.89 4.49
C ILE A 67 39.41 -0.97 4.28
N PHE A 68 38.87 -0.18 3.36
CA PHE A 68 37.45 -0.20 3.01
C PHE A 68 37.19 -0.76 1.59
N SER A 69 38.20 -1.34 0.93
CA SER A 69 38.03 -1.91 -0.42
C SER A 69 37.01 -3.05 -0.46
N ASP A 70 36.94 -3.84 0.62
CA ASP A 70 35.94 -4.91 0.81
C ASP A 70 34.73 -4.47 1.65
N ALA A 71 34.64 -3.19 2.02
CA ALA A 71 33.52 -2.67 2.79
C ALA A 71 32.39 -2.24 1.86
N SER A 72 31.34 -3.05 1.77
CA SER A 72 30.08 -2.64 1.13
C SER A 72 29.19 -1.91 2.13
N ILE A 73 28.63 -0.77 1.73
CA ILE A 73 27.48 -0.20 2.44
C ILE A 73 26.30 -1.14 2.19
N VAL A 74 25.82 -1.79 3.25
CA VAL A 74 24.60 -2.57 3.20
C VAL A 74 23.43 -1.59 3.28
N ASP A 75 22.51 -1.70 2.34
CA ASP A 75 21.27 -0.96 2.40
C ASP A 75 20.47 -1.44 3.62
N THR A 76 20.26 -0.55 4.59
CA THR A 76 19.47 -0.81 5.79
C THR A 76 18.06 -0.27 5.66
N THR A 77 17.63 0.15 4.48
CA THR A 77 16.23 0.50 4.26
C THR A 77 15.37 -0.73 4.56
N PRO A 78 14.29 -0.57 5.35
CA PRO A 78 13.32 -1.63 5.52
C PRO A 78 12.83 -2.09 4.14
N PRO A 79 12.65 -3.39 3.93
CA PRO A 79 12.03 -3.87 2.70
C PRO A 79 10.65 -3.22 2.55
N GLU A 80 10.24 -2.96 1.31
CA GLU A 80 8.91 -2.44 1.05
C GLU A 80 7.85 -3.39 1.62
N VAL A 81 6.80 -2.80 2.21
CA VAL A 81 5.70 -3.57 2.77
C VAL A 81 4.91 -4.18 1.62
N ALA A 82 5.07 -5.49 1.41
CA ALA A 82 4.27 -6.26 0.46
C ALA A 82 2.99 -6.74 1.17
N HIS A 83 1.86 -6.12 0.82
CA HIS A 83 0.54 -6.59 1.26
C HIS A 83 0.08 -7.76 0.37
N PRO A 84 -0.70 -8.73 0.91
CA PRO A 84 -1.36 -9.71 0.07
C PRO A 84 -2.33 -9.02 -0.90
N GLY A 85 -2.53 -9.61 -2.09
CA GLY A 85 -3.33 -9.02 -3.18
C GLY A 85 -4.67 -8.41 -2.73
N PRO A 86 -5.53 -9.15 -2.00
CA PRO A 86 -6.82 -8.63 -1.55
C PRO A 86 -6.70 -7.40 -0.64
N TYR A 87 -5.64 -7.32 0.17
CA TYR A 87 -5.41 -6.18 1.03
C TYR A 87 -4.87 -4.99 0.25
N GLU A 88 -4.08 -5.23 -0.80
CA GLU A 88 -3.62 -4.17 -1.70
C GLU A 88 -4.81 -3.42 -2.32
N LEU A 89 -5.87 -4.15 -2.71
CA LEU A 89 -7.13 -3.57 -3.19
C LEU A 89 -7.77 -2.63 -2.15
N LEU A 90 -7.61 -2.90 -0.85
CA LEU A 90 -8.22 -2.10 0.21
C LEU A 90 -7.38 -0.90 0.66
N VAL A 91 -6.05 -1.02 0.59
CA VAL A 91 -5.14 0.03 1.07
C VAL A 91 -4.72 0.98 -0.04
N ASN A 92 -4.80 0.55 -1.31
CA ASN A 92 -4.44 1.37 -2.45
C ASN A 92 -5.71 1.96 -3.10
N PRO A 93 -5.99 3.27 -2.92
CA PRO A 93 -7.19 3.90 -3.46
C PRO A 93 -7.27 3.89 -4.99
N GLU A 94 -6.14 3.75 -5.70
CA GLU A 94 -6.12 3.60 -7.16
C GLU A 94 -6.55 2.20 -7.62
N LYS A 95 -6.43 1.20 -6.73
CA LYS A 95 -6.86 -0.19 -6.93
C LYS A 95 -8.10 -0.54 -6.11
N SER A 96 -8.82 0.47 -5.59
CA SER A 96 -10.03 0.25 -4.80
C SER A 96 -11.01 -0.62 -5.59
N PRO A 97 -11.50 -1.71 -4.99
CA PRO A 97 -12.40 -2.61 -5.68
C PRO A 97 -13.71 -1.87 -6.01
N PRO A 98 -14.32 -2.16 -7.17
CA PRO A 98 -15.64 -1.61 -7.48
C PRO A 98 -16.64 -1.96 -6.37
N GLY A 99 -17.36 -0.97 -5.85
CA GLY A 99 -18.31 -1.16 -4.74
C GLY A 99 -17.76 -0.89 -3.33
N ALA A 100 -16.51 -0.48 -3.18
CA ALA A 100 -15.98 0.01 -1.91
C ALA A 100 -16.85 1.12 -1.32
N VAL A 101 -17.13 1.06 -0.02
CA VAL A 101 -17.99 2.00 0.70
C VAL A 101 -17.17 2.80 1.70
N ASP A 102 -17.27 4.13 1.61
CA ASP A 102 -16.60 5.05 2.52
C ASP A 102 -17.56 5.60 3.60
N THR A 103 -18.87 5.34 3.46
CA THR A 103 -19.93 5.88 4.33
C THR A 103 -21.12 4.92 4.48
N VAL A 104 -21.88 5.04 5.58
CA VAL A 104 -23.08 4.21 5.86
C VAL A 104 -24.18 4.34 4.79
N TRP A 105 -24.26 5.48 4.09
CA TRP A 105 -25.19 5.62 2.97
C TRP A 105 -24.75 4.83 1.75
N GLN A 106 -23.47 4.88 1.39
CA GLN A 106 -22.93 4.01 0.36
C GLN A 106 -23.10 2.54 0.76
N THR A 107 -23.01 2.23 2.06
CA THR A 107 -23.41 0.92 2.58
C THR A 107 -24.88 0.63 2.25
N ILE A 108 -25.88 1.43 2.61
CA ILE A 108 -27.29 1.07 2.32
C ILE A 108 -27.57 0.81 0.82
N PHE A 109 -26.86 1.46 -0.11
CA PHE A 109 -27.03 1.25 -1.55
C PHE A 109 -26.11 0.18 -2.16
N ASN A 110 -24.92 -0.08 -1.58
CA ASN A 110 -23.92 -1.03 -2.09
C ASN A 110 -23.70 -2.26 -1.15
N LEU A 111 -24.32 -2.33 0.03
CA LEU A 111 -24.19 -3.39 1.05
C LEU A 111 -24.68 -4.74 0.54
N THR A 112 -25.54 -4.70 -0.46
CA THR A 112 -26.00 -5.86 -1.20
C THR A 112 -24.88 -6.58 -1.93
N ASP A 113 -23.83 -5.86 -2.27
CA ASP A 113 -22.86 -6.34 -3.22
C ASP A 113 -21.63 -6.88 -2.48
N TYR A 114 -20.94 -7.79 -3.14
CA TYR A 114 -19.63 -8.27 -2.72
C TYR A 114 -18.78 -8.48 -3.96
N LEU A 115 -17.47 -8.37 -3.79
CA LEU A 115 -16.51 -8.59 -4.85
C LEU A 115 -15.94 -10.00 -4.72
N ILE A 116 -15.98 -10.76 -5.79
CA ILE A 116 -15.17 -11.95 -5.98
C ILE A 116 -13.95 -11.54 -6.80
N TRP A 117 -12.78 -11.83 -6.27
CA TRP A 117 -11.52 -11.66 -6.98
C TRP A 117 -10.91 -13.04 -7.21
N THR A 118 -10.56 -13.33 -8.46
CA THR A 118 -9.86 -14.55 -8.82
C THR A 118 -8.53 -14.21 -9.47
N LYS A 119 -7.52 -14.99 -9.14
CA LYS A 119 -6.21 -14.95 -9.78
C LYS A 119 -5.78 -16.38 -10.11
N TYR A 120 -5.81 -16.71 -11.38
CA TYR A 120 -5.31 -17.97 -11.92
C TYR A 120 -3.87 -17.78 -12.40
N MET A 121 -3.02 -18.77 -12.15
CA MET A 121 -1.66 -18.83 -12.65
C MET A 121 -1.38 -20.24 -13.15
N ASP A 122 -0.94 -20.34 -14.40
CA ASP A 122 -0.55 -21.61 -15.01
C ASP A 122 0.91 -22.00 -14.68
N LEU A 123 1.30 -23.22 -15.06
CA LEU A 123 2.64 -23.77 -14.86
C LEU A 123 3.73 -23.05 -15.69
N ASP A 124 3.34 -22.33 -16.74
CA ASP A 124 4.24 -21.52 -17.57
C ASP A 124 4.44 -20.11 -17.00
N GLY A 125 3.67 -19.73 -15.97
CA GLY A 125 3.72 -18.46 -15.25
C GLY A 125 2.86 -17.36 -15.87
N ASN A 126 1.92 -17.68 -16.77
CA ASN A 126 0.92 -16.71 -17.21
C ASN A 126 -0.13 -16.51 -16.12
N GLU A 127 -0.51 -15.27 -15.88
CA GLU A 127 -1.48 -14.90 -14.85
C GLU A 127 -2.72 -14.28 -15.48
N VAL A 128 -3.90 -14.73 -15.03
CA VAL A 128 -5.21 -14.16 -15.37
C VAL A 128 -5.86 -13.69 -14.08
N GLU A 129 -6.33 -12.43 -14.08
CA GLU A 129 -6.91 -11.79 -12.91
C GLU A 129 -8.29 -11.22 -13.26
N LYS A 130 -9.30 -11.55 -12.45
CA LYS A 130 -10.70 -11.17 -12.71
C LYS A 130 -11.38 -10.62 -11.45
N PHE A 131 -12.28 -9.68 -11.69
CA PHE A 131 -13.05 -8.98 -10.66
C PHE A 131 -14.52 -9.08 -11.00
N GLU A 132 -15.28 -9.78 -10.16
CA GLU A 132 -16.71 -9.93 -10.33
C GLU A 132 -17.47 -9.30 -9.17
N VAL A 133 -18.27 -8.27 -9.51
CA VAL A 133 -19.16 -7.62 -8.55
C VAL A 133 -20.49 -8.35 -8.56
N VAL A 134 -20.75 -9.12 -7.50
CA VAL A 134 -22.00 -9.82 -7.33
C VAL A 134 -22.97 -8.92 -6.58
N THR A 135 -24.10 -8.60 -7.21
CA THR A 135 -25.16 -7.84 -6.56
C THR A 135 -26.10 -8.74 -5.76
N PHE A 136 -26.83 -8.17 -4.79
CA PHE A 136 -27.89 -8.93 -4.10
C PHE A 136 -28.97 -9.41 -5.04
N THR A 137 -29.33 -8.63 -6.07
CA THR A 137 -30.27 -9.08 -7.09
C THR A 137 -29.74 -10.29 -7.86
N THR A 138 -28.46 -10.28 -8.24
CA THR A 138 -27.79 -11.44 -8.86
C THR A 138 -27.82 -12.64 -7.91
N SER A 139 -27.51 -12.43 -6.64
CA SER A 139 -27.59 -13.45 -5.59
C SER A 139 -29.01 -14.02 -5.46
N LEU A 140 -30.07 -13.21 -5.55
CA LEU A 140 -31.44 -13.70 -5.55
C LEU A 140 -31.82 -14.43 -6.85
N PHE A 141 -31.32 -13.99 -8.00
CA PHE A 141 -31.57 -14.65 -9.28
C PHE A 141 -30.87 -16.01 -9.38
N SER A 142 -29.73 -16.20 -8.69
CA SER A 142 -29.05 -17.50 -8.63
C SER A 142 -29.91 -18.62 -8.02
N LEU A 143 -30.98 -18.31 -7.27
CA LEU A 143 -31.94 -19.33 -6.80
C LEU A 143 -32.75 -19.94 -7.94
N LEU A 144 -32.82 -19.25 -9.08
CA LEU A 144 -33.53 -19.67 -10.28
C LEU A 144 -32.59 -20.18 -11.37
N ASP A 145 -31.28 -20.12 -11.12
CA ASP A 145 -30.26 -20.59 -12.04
C ASP A 145 -30.17 -22.13 -11.95
N PRO A 146 -30.35 -22.87 -13.05
CA PRO A 146 -30.19 -24.32 -13.05
C PRO A 146 -28.72 -24.77 -13.14
N GLU A 147 -27.77 -23.88 -13.46
CA GLU A 147 -26.37 -24.22 -13.70
C GLU A 147 -25.51 -24.13 -12.43
N THR A 148 -25.86 -23.23 -11.50
CA THR A 148 -25.13 -23.07 -10.23
C THR A 148 -25.97 -23.49 -9.02
N ASN A 149 -25.29 -23.78 -7.91
CA ASN A 149 -25.97 -23.89 -6.62
C ASN A 149 -26.51 -22.51 -6.20
N SER A 150 -27.56 -22.53 -5.37
CA SER A 150 -28.17 -21.29 -4.88
C SER A 150 -27.14 -20.39 -4.18
N PHE A 151 -27.13 -19.11 -4.55
CA PHE A 151 -26.21 -18.07 -4.07
C PHE A 151 -24.77 -18.16 -4.59
N LEU A 152 -24.42 -19.16 -5.40
CA LEU A 152 -23.12 -19.27 -6.06
C LEU A 152 -23.19 -18.71 -7.49
N HIS A 153 -22.07 -18.14 -7.94
CA HIS A 153 -21.94 -17.46 -9.24
C HIS A 153 -20.82 -18.13 -10.02
N ALA A 154 -21.11 -18.44 -11.29
CA ALA A 154 -20.18 -19.08 -12.21
C ALA A 154 -19.09 -18.09 -12.65
N ILE A 155 -17.83 -18.49 -12.53
CA ILE A 155 -16.65 -17.69 -12.83
C ILE A 155 -15.74 -18.50 -13.76
N ASP A 156 -15.53 -17.96 -14.95
CA ASP A 156 -14.41 -18.28 -15.84
C ASP A 156 -13.12 -17.65 -15.27
N ILE A 157 -12.11 -18.48 -14.97
CA ILE A 157 -10.86 -18.12 -14.26
C ILE A 157 -9.68 -17.87 -15.19
N ASP A 158 -9.70 -18.37 -16.43
CA ASP A 158 -8.60 -18.30 -17.38
C ASP A 158 -8.93 -17.57 -18.71
N ASP A 159 -10.17 -17.07 -18.83
CA ASP A 159 -10.71 -16.24 -19.92
C ASP A 159 -10.83 -16.98 -21.27
N ASP A 160 -11.06 -18.28 -21.23
CA ASP A 160 -11.24 -19.12 -22.42
C ASP A 160 -12.68 -19.11 -22.99
N GLY A 161 -13.64 -18.66 -22.16
CA GLY A 161 -15.04 -18.44 -22.51
C GLY A 161 -16.03 -19.43 -21.88
N ASP A 162 -15.57 -20.43 -21.14
CA ASP A 162 -16.40 -21.26 -20.27
C ASP A 162 -16.11 -21.04 -18.78
N ASN A 163 -17.12 -21.33 -17.95
CA ASN A 163 -17.02 -21.06 -16.52
C ASN A 163 -16.47 -22.30 -15.79
N ASP A 164 -15.37 -22.11 -15.07
CA ASP A 164 -14.66 -23.20 -14.37
C ASP A 164 -15.20 -23.50 -12.98
N ILE A 165 -15.49 -22.43 -12.23
CA ILE A 165 -15.83 -22.52 -10.80
C ILE A 165 -17.13 -21.78 -10.52
N GLN A 166 -17.73 -22.11 -9.39
CA GLN A 166 -18.80 -21.35 -8.79
C GLN A 166 -18.37 -20.89 -7.39
N VAL A 167 -18.58 -19.60 -7.11
CA VAL A 167 -18.11 -18.94 -5.89
C VAL A 167 -19.23 -18.10 -5.30
N GLY A 168 -19.34 -18.08 -3.97
CA GLY A 168 -20.33 -17.23 -3.33
C GLY A 168 -20.47 -17.43 -1.83
N LEU A 169 -21.52 -16.82 -1.29
CA LEU A 169 -21.92 -16.92 0.12
C LEU A 169 -23.26 -17.61 0.21
N GLU A 170 -23.26 -18.85 0.67
CA GLU A 170 -24.46 -19.60 0.97
C GLU A 170 -24.95 -19.24 2.38
N ILE A 171 -26.26 -19.15 2.56
CA ILE A 171 -26.87 -18.91 3.86
C ILE A 171 -27.75 -20.11 4.19
N SER A 172 -27.46 -20.76 5.31
CA SER A 172 -28.28 -21.84 5.86
C SER A 172 -28.70 -21.50 7.29
N PHE A 173 -29.90 -21.92 7.68
CA PHE A 173 -30.38 -21.83 9.05
C PHE A 173 -31.32 -23.00 9.31
N ASP A 174 -31.21 -23.62 10.48
CA ASP A 174 -32.14 -24.66 10.91
C ASP A 174 -33.32 -24.03 11.67
N LEU A 175 -34.53 -24.17 11.12
CA LEU A 175 -35.78 -23.76 11.78
C LEU A 175 -36.11 -24.60 13.04
N GLY A 176 -35.21 -25.46 13.51
CA GLY A 176 -35.28 -26.11 14.82
C GLY A 176 -34.65 -25.25 15.93
N ASP A 177 -33.32 -25.25 15.98
CA ASP A 177 -32.53 -24.67 17.08
C ASP A 177 -31.92 -23.29 16.76
N ASP A 178 -31.92 -22.87 15.49
CA ASP A 178 -31.29 -21.64 15.02
C ASP A 178 -32.28 -20.47 14.84
N PHE A 179 -33.46 -20.56 15.44
CA PHE A 179 -34.38 -19.43 15.53
C PHE A 179 -35.16 -19.43 16.86
N GLY A 180 -35.62 -18.26 17.28
CA GLY A 180 -36.48 -18.16 18.44
C GLY A 180 -37.09 -16.77 18.60
N ILE A 181 -38.09 -16.67 19.48
CA ILE A 181 -38.72 -15.39 19.82
C ILE A 181 -38.47 -15.12 21.30
N GLU A 182 -37.89 -13.98 21.61
CA GLU A 182 -37.66 -13.48 22.97
C GLU A 182 -38.44 -12.17 23.14
N GLY A 183 -39.64 -12.25 23.73
CA GLY A 183 -40.54 -11.09 23.84
C GLY A 183 -41.02 -10.62 22.46
N ASP A 184 -40.72 -9.36 22.12
CA ASP A 184 -41.03 -8.75 20.83
C ASP A 184 -39.85 -8.82 19.83
N THR A 185 -38.87 -9.71 20.09
CA THR A 185 -37.69 -9.86 19.24
C THR A 185 -37.62 -11.26 18.64
N LEU A 186 -37.60 -11.36 17.31
CA LEU A 186 -37.24 -12.58 16.59
C LEU A 186 -35.72 -12.64 16.50
N TRP A 187 -35.10 -13.74 16.90
CA TRP A 187 -33.69 -13.98 16.64
C TRP A 187 -33.50 -15.18 15.71
N ILE A 188 -32.49 -15.10 14.85
CA ILE A 188 -32.05 -16.19 13.98
C ILE A 188 -30.54 -16.36 14.11
N LYS A 189 -30.04 -17.57 13.89
CA LYS A 189 -28.61 -17.91 13.88
C LYS A 189 -28.25 -18.52 12.52
N PRO A 190 -27.97 -17.69 11.50
CA PRO A 190 -27.58 -18.21 10.20
C PRO A 190 -26.13 -18.70 10.24
N THR A 191 -25.88 -19.79 9.52
CA THR A 191 -24.54 -20.18 9.09
C THR A 191 -24.32 -19.64 7.68
N ILE A 192 -23.37 -18.71 7.56
CA ILE A 192 -22.92 -18.19 6.27
C ILE A 192 -21.74 -19.04 5.84
N SER A 193 -21.76 -19.58 4.63
CA SER A 193 -20.70 -20.46 4.12
C SER A 193 -20.07 -19.81 2.90
N PHE A 194 -18.78 -19.53 2.95
CA PHE A 194 -18.02 -19.16 1.76
C PHE A 194 -17.64 -20.43 1.04
N THR A 195 -18.15 -20.60 -0.18
CA THR A 195 -18.03 -21.84 -0.95
C THR A 195 -17.35 -21.54 -2.28
N VAL A 196 -16.38 -22.38 -2.63
CA VAL A 196 -15.65 -22.38 -3.92
C VAL A 196 -15.71 -23.81 -4.43
N LEU A 197 -16.37 -24.02 -5.57
CA LEU A 197 -16.53 -25.34 -6.15
C LEU A 197 -16.21 -25.30 -7.64
N VAL A 198 -15.55 -26.33 -8.16
CA VAL A 198 -15.48 -26.54 -9.61
C VAL A 198 -16.89 -26.84 -10.14
N LEU A 199 -17.26 -26.21 -11.24
CA LEU A 199 -18.51 -26.49 -11.94
C LEU A 199 -18.49 -27.92 -12.48
N GLU A 200 -19.64 -28.59 -12.48
CA GLU A 200 -19.71 -30.01 -12.86
C GLU A 200 -19.18 -30.23 -14.28
N ASP A 201 -19.48 -29.31 -15.19
CA ASP A 201 -19.11 -29.40 -16.61
C ASP A 201 -17.62 -29.09 -16.87
N SER A 202 -16.94 -28.38 -15.96
CA SER A 202 -15.49 -28.07 -16.05
C SER A 202 -14.61 -29.04 -15.26
N ARG A 203 -15.13 -30.09 -14.61
CA ARG A 203 -14.29 -31.00 -13.81
C ARG A 203 -13.17 -31.69 -14.59
N ASP A 204 -13.38 -31.90 -15.88
CA ASP A 204 -12.44 -32.58 -16.77
C ASP A 204 -11.67 -31.60 -17.68
N ASP A 205 -11.71 -30.30 -17.38
CA ASP A 205 -11.02 -29.27 -18.18
C ASP A 205 -9.50 -29.46 -18.21
N PRO A 206 -8.85 -29.11 -19.33
CA PRO A 206 -7.39 -29.10 -19.42
C PRO A 206 -6.75 -28.14 -18.40
N ASP A 207 -7.44 -27.08 -17.98
CA ASP A 207 -6.88 -25.96 -17.20
C ASP A 207 -6.44 -26.44 -15.81
N TRP A 208 -7.10 -27.45 -15.26
CA TRP A 208 -6.68 -28.09 -14.02
C TRP A 208 -5.35 -28.84 -14.11
N ASN A 209 -4.93 -29.26 -15.31
CA ASN A 209 -3.63 -29.89 -15.53
C ASN A 209 -2.50 -28.87 -15.64
N GLU A 210 -2.84 -27.64 -16.03
CA GLU A 210 -1.92 -26.52 -16.22
C GLU A 210 -1.92 -25.56 -15.03
N LEU A 211 -2.79 -25.77 -14.04
CA LEU A 211 -2.87 -25.00 -12.81
C LEU A 211 -1.57 -25.10 -11.97
N ASP A 212 -0.92 -23.96 -11.74
CA ASP A 212 0.06 -23.81 -10.64
C ASP A 212 -0.66 -23.32 -9.38
N THR A 213 -1.34 -22.17 -9.47
CA THR A 213 -2.09 -21.62 -8.34
C THR A 213 -3.38 -20.91 -8.75
N LEU A 214 -4.45 -21.15 -7.99
CA LEU A 214 -5.71 -20.44 -8.08
C LEU A 214 -5.93 -19.74 -6.75
N GLN A 215 -6.04 -18.43 -6.76
CA GLN A 215 -6.46 -17.64 -5.62
C GLN A 215 -7.88 -17.15 -5.84
N VAL A 216 -8.73 -17.35 -4.84
CA VAL A 216 -10.11 -16.87 -4.83
C VAL A 216 -10.33 -16.13 -3.53
N SER A 217 -10.67 -14.85 -3.62
CA SER A 217 -11.00 -14.05 -2.46
C SER A 217 -12.35 -13.37 -2.59
N LEU A 218 -13.03 -13.24 -1.46
CA LEU A 218 -14.29 -12.52 -1.34
C LEU A 218 -14.08 -11.29 -0.45
N LEU A 219 -14.47 -10.14 -0.97
CA LEU A 219 -14.44 -8.88 -0.25
C LEU A 219 -15.86 -8.36 -0.07
N LYS A 220 -16.26 -8.16 1.19
CA LYS A 220 -17.58 -7.60 1.54
C LYS A 220 -17.43 -6.46 2.53
N ALA A 221 -17.85 -5.27 2.12
CA ALA A 221 -17.80 -4.09 2.97
C ALA A 221 -19.11 -3.88 3.75
N PHE A 222 -19.01 -3.40 4.98
CA PHE A 222 -20.13 -3.01 5.84
C PHE A 222 -19.69 -1.82 6.71
N ALA A 223 -20.62 -0.96 7.09
CA ALA A 223 -20.31 0.17 7.95
C ALA A 223 -21.36 0.32 9.06
N TYR A 224 -20.90 0.77 10.23
CA TYR A 224 -21.71 1.03 11.41
C TYR A 224 -21.64 2.51 11.76
N SER A 225 -22.78 3.20 11.88
CA SER A 225 -22.83 4.56 12.42
C SER A 225 -23.95 4.71 13.44
N GLU A 226 -23.76 5.64 14.38
CA GLU A 226 -24.80 6.06 15.34
C GLU A 226 -25.83 7.02 14.72
N GLY A 227 -25.77 7.28 13.41
CA GLY A 227 -26.64 8.25 12.76
C GLY A 227 -26.48 8.35 11.24
N ILE A 228 -27.52 8.84 10.60
CA ILE A 228 -27.65 8.92 9.14
C ILE A 228 -26.63 9.87 8.49
N LEU A 229 -26.16 10.89 9.20
CA LEU A 229 -25.22 11.90 8.68
C LEU A 229 -23.89 11.92 9.45
N THR A 230 -23.71 11.00 10.39
CA THR A 230 -22.48 10.89 11.17
C THR A 230 -21.58 9.87 10.50
N GLY A 231 -20.28 10.20 10.39
CA GLY A 231 -19.27 9.26 9.94
C GLY A 231 -19.31 8.01 10.84
N GLY A 232 -19.43 6.85 10.23
CA GLY A 232 -19.39 5.56 10.89
C GLY A 232 -18.04 4.89 10.76
N GLU A 233 -17.84 3.82 11.52
CA GLU A 233 -16.72 2.90 11.29
C GLU A 233 -17.08 1.98 10.12
N SER A 234 -16.21 1.88 9.13
CA SER A 234 -16.33 0.91 8.05
C SER A 234 -15.42 -0.29 8.31
N TYR A 235 -15.94 -1.46 7.97
CA TYR A 235 -15.29 -2.75 8.11
C TYR A 235 -15.41 -3.47 6.77
N VAL A 236 -14.42 -4.32 6.48
CA VAL A 236 -14.43 -5.17 5.30
C VAL A 236 -14.10 -6.58 5.74
N TRP A 237 -14.95 -7.54 5.35
CA TRP A 237 -14.61 -8.95 5.39
C TRP A 237 -13.81 -9.28 4.16
N VAL A 238 -12.63 -9.84 4.39
CA VAL A 238 -11.78 -10.43 3.36
C VAL A 238 -11.63 -11.89 3.71
N ILE A 239 -12.16 -12.74 2.84
CA ILE A 239 -11.97 -14.19 2.90
C ILE A 239 -11.07 -14.53 1.74
N ASP A 240 -9.86 -15.02 2.02
CA ASP A 240 -8.87 -15.33 1.01
C ASP A 240 -8.56 -16.83 1.05
N SER A 241 -8.58 -17.46 -0.12
CA SER A 241 -8.31 -18.89 -0.29
C SER A 241 -7.38 -19.10 -1.47
N LYS A 242 -6.39 -19.99 -1.29
CA LYS A 242 -5.43 -20.34 -2.33
C LYS A 242 -5.39 -21.85 -2.52
N PHE A 243 -5.46 -22.27 -3.77
CA PHE A 243 -5.53 -23.65 -4.21
C PHE A 243 -4.37 -23.95 -5.17
N THR A 244 -3.88 -25.18 -5.11
CA THR A 244 -2.91 -25.74 -6.08
C THR A 244 -3.50 -26.99 -6.77
N THR A 245 -4.80 -27.20 -6.58
CA THR A 245 -5.59 -28.32 -7.09
C THR A 245 -7.04 -27.84 -7.24
N PRO A 246 -7.83 -28.40 -8.15
CA PRO A 246 -9.23 -28.02 -8.34
C PRO A 246 -10.03 -28.08 -7.02
N PRO A 247 -10.71 -26.99 -6.61
CA PRO A 247 -11.50 -26.94 -5.38
C PRO A 247 -12.83 -27.69 -5.56
N ASN A 248 -12.81 -29.02 -5.42
CA ASN A 248 -14.00 -29.84 -5.64
C ASN A 248 -15.02 -29.84 -4.49
N ASP A 249 -14.56 -29.51 -3.27
CA ASP A 249 -15.38 -29.49 -2.05
C ASP A 249 -14.74 -28.54 -1.03
N PHE A 250 -14.75 -27.24 -1.35
CA PHE A 250 -14.24 -26.23 -0.43
C PHE A 250 -15.37 -25.34 0.07
N SER A 251 -15.55 -25.34 1.39
CA SER A 251 -16.44 -24.40 2.05
C SER A 251 -15.90 -24.02 3.44
N ILE A 252 -16.02 -22.74 3.79
CA ILE A 252 -15.69 -22.21 5.11
C ILE A 252 -16.96 -21.65 5.74
N ASN A 253 -17.36 -22.25 6.86
CA ASN A 253 -18.50 -21.78 7.65
C ASN A 253 -18.08 -20.61 8.55
N ILE A 254 -18.75 -19.48 8.35
CA ILE A 254 -18.66 -18.25 9.12
C ILE A 254 -19.95 -18.12 9.92
N GLY A 255 -19.88 -18.52 11.18
CA GLY A 255 -21.02 -18.39 12.10
C GLY A 255 -21.15 -16.96 12.63
N LEU A 256 -22.32 -16.35 12.42
CA LEU A 256 -22.75 -15.21 13.22
C LEU A 256 -23.54 -15.73 14.43
N GLU A 257 -23.33 -15.17 15.62
CA GLU A 257 -23.87 -15.77 16.83
C GLU A 257 -25.41 -15.68 16.90
N ARG A 258 -25.99 -14.48 16.68
CA ARG A 258 -27.44 -14.25 16.53
C ARG A 258 -27.71 -12.93 15.80
N ILE A 259 -28.68 -12.91 14.90
CA ILE A 259 -29.28 -11.71 14.31
C ILE A 259 -30.63 -11.49 14.98
N PHE A 260 -30.91 -10.27 15.44
CA PHE A 260 -32.15 -9.91 16.13
C PHE A 260 -32.99 -8.96 15.27
N PHE A 261 -34.27 -9.24 15.14
CA PHE A 261 -35.29 -8.44 14.46
C PHE A 261 -36.35 -8.02 15.49
N ASP A 262 -36.66 -6.74 15.55
CA ASP A 262 -37.81 -6.24 16.31
C ASP A 262 -39.10 -6.56 15.54
N ILE A 263 -40.01 -7.29 16.18
CA ILE A 263 -41.30 -7.71 15.63
C ILE A 263 -42.49 -7.11 16.40
N SER A 264 -42.26 -6.15 17.30
CA SER A 264 -43.30 -5.49 18.12
C SER A 264 -44.48 -4.97 17.30
N ASP A 265 -44.22 -4.42 16.11
CA ASP A 265 -45.24 -3.91 15.19
C ASP A 265 -45.74 -4.96 14.17
N ALA A 266 -45.01 -6.07 13.96
CA ALA A 266 -45.34 -7.08 12.96
C ALA A 266 -46.53 -7.96 13.35
N GLY A 267 -46.77 -8.16 14.64
CA GLY A 267 -47.88 -8.97 15.17
C GLY A 267 -49.28 -8.44 14.82
N SER A 268 -49.42 -7.13 14.58
CA SER A 268 -50.70 -6.50 14.19
C SER A 268 -51.02 -6.69 12.69
N SER A 269 -49.98 -6.75 11.85
CA SER A 269 -50.10 -6.80 10.39
C SER A 269 -50.48 -8.20 9.87
N LEU A 270 -50.00 -9.27 10.51
CA LEU A 270 -50.33 -10.65 10.11
C LEU A 270 -51.78 -11.04 10.41
N VAL A 271 -52.39 -10.49 11.48
CA VAL A 271 -53.80 -10.74 11.83
C VAL A 271 -54.77 -9.94 10.96
N THR A 272 -54.32 -8.84 10.36
CA THR A 272 -55.11 -8.05 9.40
C THR A 272 -54.98 -8.55 7.95
N SER A 273 -54.02 -9.44 7.68
CA SER A 273 -53.73 -10.02 6.37
C SER A 273 -54.27 -11.44 6.18
N LEU A 274 -54.92 -12.02 7.21
CA LEU A 274 -55.59 -13.34 7.20
C LEU A 274 -57.11 -13.22 7.06
#